data_AF-A0A7X6V6A4-F1
#
_entry.id   AF-A0A7X6V6A4-F1
#
_cell.length_a   1.000
_cell.length_b   1.000
_cell.length_c   1.000
_cell.angle_alpha   90.00
_cell.angle_beta   90.00
_cell.angle_gamma   90.00
#
_symmetry.space_group_name_H-M   'P 1'
#
loop_
_entity.id
_entity.type
_entity.pdbx_description
1 polymer ?
#
loop_
_entity_poly.entity_id
_entity_poly.type
_entity_poly.pdbx_seq_one_letter_code
_entity_poly.pdbx_strand_id
1 'polypeptide(L)'
;MNKILKKIIFLFLLMSSLSLAQASDLLVYGIEDEIDTGIEAIVLRDPFWPVGYNPDSKQVFEQVAEPDSENENKIDESAPVVEVAEIPVDEEEWETAEKTIPRQSGIFSARNPESGKSELKMLLDKKNYFAGDLLYVTNNAIEFVWRIDSIEFSPPSFKTSRVRAERVPKTR
;
A
#
# COMPACT_ATOMS: atom_id res chain seq x y z
N MET A 1 -1.54 13.45 -51.70
CA MET A 1 -0.80 12.91 -50.54
C MET A 1 0.66 12.68 -50.91
N ASN A 2 1.54 13.49 -50.33
CA ASN A 2 2.90 13.77 -50.83
C ASN A 2 3.87 12.59 -50.63
N LYS A 3 4.49 12.14 -51.73
CA LYS A 3 5.56 11.13 -51.78
C LYS A 3 6.77 11.47 -50.89
N ILE A 4 6.93 12.74 -50.52
CA ILE A 4 8.00 13.26 -49.67
C ILE A 4 7.81 12.85 -48.20
N LEU A 5 6.57 12.81 -47.70
CA LEU A 5 6.29 12.48 -46.30
C LEU A 5 6.55 10.99 -45.99
N LYS A 6 6.31 10.10 -46.97
CA LYS A 6 6.62 8.66 -46.84
C LYS A 6 8.12 8.38 -46.75
N LYS A 7 8.97 9.17 -47.44
CA LYS A 7 10.43 9.00 -47.37
C LYS A 7 11.01 9.40 -46.01
N ILE A 8 10.47 10.43 -45.37
CA ILE A 8 10.94 10.91 -44.07
C ILE A 8 10.62 9.89 -42.96
N ILE A 9 9.42 9.31 -42.99
CA ILE A 9 9.01 8.28 -42.00
C ILE A 9 9.84 7.00 -42.18
N PHE A 10 10.17 6.62 -43.42
CA PHE A 10 10.99 5.44 -43.68
C PHE A 10 12.44 5.61 -43.21
N LEU A 11 12.99 6.84 -43.26
CA LEU A 11 14.34 7.11 -42.76
C LEU A 11 14.42 7.09 -41.23
N PHE A 12 13.35 7.53 -40.56
CA PHE A 12 13.29 7.53 -39.09
C PHE A 12 13.09 6.13 -38.49
N LEU A 13 12.45 5.21 -39.23
CA LEU A 13 12.23 3.85 -38.77
C LEU A 13 13.48 2.95 -38.86
N LEU A 14 14.49 3.33 -39.65
CA LEU A 14 15.70 2.53 -39.86
C LEU A 14 16.83 2.81 -38.85
N MET A 15 16.70 3.86 -38.04
CA MET A 15 17.75 4.30 -37.11
C MET A 15 17.51 3.90 -35.64
N SER A 16 16.40 3.21 -35.34
CA SER A 16 16.07 2.79 -33.96
C SER A 16 16.37 1.31 -33.65
N SER A 17 17.07 0.58 -34.52
CA SER A 17 17.36 -0.85 -34.33
C SER A 17 18.86 -1.16 -34.20
N LEU A 18 19.60 -0.34 -33.46
CA LEU A 18 21.02 -0.62 -33.20
C LEU A 18 21.46 -0.12 -31.81
N SER A 19 21.12 -0.88 -30.77
CA SER A 19 22.01 -1.00 -29.59
C SER A 19 21.73 -2.34 -28.91
N LEU A 20 22.56 -3.31 -29.29
CA LEU A 20 22.59 -4.68 -28.84
C LEU A 20 23.74 -4.84 -27.84
N ALA A 21 23.44 -5.49 -26.72
CA ALA A 21 24.34 -6.30 -25.88
C ALA A 21 25.62 -5.68 -25.29
N GLN A 22 25.65 -5.64 -23.95
CA GLN A 22 26.85 -5.75 -23.12
C GLN A 22 26.39 -6.06 -21.69
N ALA A 23 26.98 -6.93 -20.87
CA ALA A 23 27.85 -8.09 -21.02
C ALA A 23 27.71 -8.83 -19.66
N SER A 24 27.79 -10.15 -19.72
CA SER A 24 27.80 -11.07 -18.58
C SER A 24 29.17 -11.13 -17.87
N ASP A 25 29.16 -11.76 -16.69
CA ASP A 25 30.26 -12.33 -15.91
C ASP A 25 31.03 -11.45 -14.90
N LEU A 26 31.21 -12.08 -13.72
CA LEU A 26 32.08 -11.83 -12.55
C LEU A 26 31.23 -11.69 -11.26
N LEU A 27 31.40 -12.45 -10.17
CA LEU A 27 32.34 -13.51 -9.77
C LEU A 27 31.65 -14.39 -8.72
N VAL A 28 31.81 -15.70 -8.86
CA VAL A 28 31.70 -16.67 -7.77
C VAL A 28 32.99 -16.58 -6.96
N TYR A 29 32.88 -16.32 -5.66
CA TYR A 29 33.92 -16.67 -4.70
C TYR A 29 33.30 -17.55 -3.63
N GLY A 30 33.62 -18.83 -3.71
CA GLY A 30 33.48 -19.77 -2.62
C GLY A 30 34.52 -19.45 -1.55
N ILE A 31 34.07 -19.49 -0.30
CA ILE A 31 34.91 -19.62 0.88
C ILE A 31 34.36 -20.84 1.59
N GLU A 32 34.94 -21.99 1.24
CA GLU A 32 34.93 -23.18 2.08
C GLU A 32 36.05 -22.97 3.09
N ASP A 33 35.71 -22.66 4.34
CA ASP A 33 36.63 -22.85 5.46
C ASP A 33 35.96 -23.78 6.48
N GLU A 34 36.50 -24.98 6.47
CA GLU A 34 36.31 -26.09 7.37
C GLU A 34 36.88 -25.72 8.74
N ILE A 35 36.03 -25.65 9.77
CA ILE A 35 36.47 -25.63 11.17
C ILE A 35 35.72 -26.73 11.91
N ASP A 36 36.38 -27.88 12.04
CA ASP A 36 36.02 -28.95 12.95
C ASP A 36 36.67 -28.66 14.31
N THR A 37 35.86 -28.53 15.38
CA THR A 37 36.15 -29.03 16.75
C THR A 37 35.10 -28.55 17.77
N GLY A 38 34.34 -29.51 18.32
CA GLY A 38 34.00 -29.58 19.74
C GLY A 38 32.99 -28.57 20.31
N ILE A 39 31.73 -28.63 19.87
CA ILE A 39 30.62 -27.94 20.55
C ILE A 39 30.12 -28.84 21.69
N GLU A 40 30.71 -28.71 22.89
CA GLU A 40 29.97 -29.00 24.11
C GLU A 40 28.81 -28.01 24.15
N ALA A 41 27.58 -28.51 23.95
CA ALA A 41 26.36 -27.72 24.01
C ALA A 41 26.18 -27.18 25.43
N ILE A 42 26.78 -26.01 25.70
CA ILE A 42 26.33 -25.14 26.76
C ILE A 42 24.91 -24.78 26.36
N VAL A 43 23.92 -25.44 26.94
CA VAL A 43 22.51 -25.06 26.83
C VAL A 43 22.43 -23.67 27.45
N LEU A 44 22.56 -22.66 26.58
CA LEU A 44 22.49 -21.25 26.93
C LEU A 44 21.05 -21.02 27.38
N ARG A 45 20.82 -21.16 28.69
CA ARG A 45 19.51 -20.90 29.29
C ARG A 45 19.14 -19.47 28.95
N ASP A 46 18.01 -19.29 28.26
CA ASP A 46 17.49 -17.97 27.94
C ASP A 46 17.33 -17.18 29.25
N PRO A 47 18.03 -16.04 29.42
CA PRO A 47 17.97 -15.24 30.65
C PRO A 47 16.56 -14.66 30.88
N PHE A 48 15.70 -14.65 29.87
CA PHE A 48 14.31 -14.22 29.98
C PHE A 48 13.38 -15.35 30.46
N TRP A 49 13.86 -16.60 30.59
CA TRP A 49 13.04 -17.71 31.09
C TRP A 49 13.07 -17.83 32.62
N PRO A 50 11.88 -17.89 33.26
CA PRO A 50 11.78 -18.13 34.69
C PRO A 50 12.57 -19.37 35.11
N VAL A 51 13.17 -19.30 36.31
CA VAL A 51 13.88 -20.45 36.88
C VAL A 51 12.90 -21.61 37.03
N GLY A 52 13.14 -22.69 36.28
CA GLY A 52 12.30 -23.90 36.28
C GLY A 52 11.40 -24.07 35.04
N TYR A 53 11.35 -23.11 34.11
CA TYR A 53 10.64 -23.28 32.84
C TYR A 53 11.46 -24.13 31.88
N ASN A 54 10.89 -25.23 31.38
CA ASN A 54 11.48 -26.06 30.33
C ASN A 54 10.49 -26.12 29.15
N PRO A 55 10.78 -25.50 28.00
CA PRO A 55 9.83 -25.38 26.88
C PRO A 55 9.42 -26.73 26.30
N ASP A 56 10.26 -27.75 26.47
CA ASP A 56 9.99 -29.11 25.99
C ASP A 56 9.11 -29.93 26.94
N SER A 57 8.70 -29.37 28.09
CA SER A 57 7.70 -30.02 28.94
C SER A 57 6.32 -29.90 28.30
N LYS A 58 5.97 -30.87 27.44
CA LYS A 58 4.58 -31.08 26.99
C LYS A 58 3.69 -31.28 28.22
N GLN A 59 2.95 -30.23 28.60
CA GLN A 59 1.91 -30.32 29.62
C GLN A 59 0.77 -31.19 29.08
N VAL A 60 0.56 -32.34 29.72
CA VAL A 60 -0.63 -33.18 29.52
C VAL A 60 -1.79 -32.45 30.20
N PHE A 61 -2.65 -31.80 29.40
CA PHE A 61 -3.91 -31.23 29.91
C PHE A 61 -4.86 -32.39 30.25
N GLU A 62 -4.98 -32.68 31.54
CA GLU A 62 -5.96 -33.63 32.07
C GLU A 62 -7.34 -32.95 32.06
N GLN A 63 -8.21 -33.44 31.16
CA GLN A 63 -9.62 -33.07 31.09
C GLN A 63 -10.31 -33.34 32.44
N VAL A 64 -10.83 -32.29 33.08
CA VAL A 64 -11.85 -32.43 34.12
C VAL A 64 -13.02 -31.53 33.76
N ALA A 65 -14.19 -32.15 33.74
CA ALA A 65 -15.45 -31.66 33.19
C ALA A 65 -16.04 -30.42 33.89
N GLU A 66 -16.70 -29.59 33.08
CA GLU A 66 -17.76 -28.63 33.43
C GLU A 66 -18.92 -29.29 34.23
N PRO A 67 -19.81 -28.54 34.95
CA PRO A 67 -20.40 -27.29 34.46
C PRO A 67 -20.82 -26.19 35.48
N ASP A 68 -21.21 -25.06 34.87
CA ASP A 68 -22.13 -24.00 35.31
C ASP A 68 -21.76 -23.10 36.50
N SER A 69 -21.49 -21.80 36.21
CA SER A 69 -22.40 -20.69 36.53
C SER A 69 -21.70 -19.32 36.48
N GLU A 70 -22.40 -18.35 35.86
CA GLU A 70 -22.40 -16.92 36.19
C GLU A 70 -21.15 -16.05 35.89
N ASN A 71 -21.21 -15.43 34.72
CA ASN A 71 -21.06 -13.99 34.47
C ASN A 71 -20.59 -13.12 35.68
N GLU A 72 -19.36 -12.65 35.68
CA GLU A 72 -19.02 -11.27 36.06
C GLU A 72 -17.60 -10.86 35.64
N ASN A 73 -17.52 -9.62 35.14
CA ASN A 73 -16.35 -8.91 34.62
C ASN A 73 -15.04 -9.09 35.40
N LYS A 74 -13.97 -9.44 34.68
CA LYS A 74 -12.63 -8.93 34.98
C LYS A 74 -11.85 -8.75 33.67
N ILE A 75 -11.75 -7.49 33.25
CA ILE A 75 -10.91 -7.07 32.13
C ILE A 75 -9.46 -7.23 32.60
N ASP A 76 -8.79 -8.29 32.16
CA ASP A 76 -7.34 -8.43 32.30
C ASP A 76 -6.66 -7.45 31.32
N GLU A 77 -6.23 -6.34 31.91
CA GLU A 77 -5.33 -5.35 31.35
C GLU A 77 -3.92 -5.97 31.23
N SER A 78 -3.66 -6.70 30.14
CA SER A 78 -2.32 -6.96 29.57
C SER A 78 -2.47 -7.74 28.26
N ALA A 79 -3.23 -7.20 27.31
CA ALA A 79 -3.16 -7.70 25.94
C ALA A 79 -1.83 -7.24 25.31
N PRO A 80 -1.09 -8.13 24.63
CA PRO A 80 0.14 -7.77 23.93
C PRO A 80 -0.19 -6.67 22.91
N VAL A 81 0.73 -5.72 22.72
CA VAL A 81 0.70 -4.77 21.60
C VAL A 81 0.68 -5.62 20.34
N VAL A 82 -0.51 -5.87 19.82
CA VAL A 82 -0.73 -6.47 18.52
C VAL A 82 -0.11 -5.47 17.57
N GLU A 83 1.11 -5.75 17.09
CA GLU A 83 1.58 -5.19 15.83
C GLU A 83 0.44 -5.44 14.86
N VAL A 84 -0.27 -4.37 14.52
CA VAL A 84 -1.47 -4.43 13.70
C VAL A 84 -0.99 -5.00 12.38
N ALA A 85 -1.13 -6.32 12.21
CA ALA A 85 -1.10 -6.93 10.91
C ALA A 85 -2.13 -6.12 10.13
N GLU A 86 -1.63 -5.24 9.26
CA GLU A 86 -2.43 -4.23 8.59
C GLU A 86 -3.57 -4.96 7.93
N ILE A 87 -4.75 -4.90 8.56
CA ILE A 87 -5.94 -5.52 8.01
C ILE A 87 -6.02 -4.91 6.60
N PRO A 88 -6.19 -5.70 5.55
CA PRO A 88 -6.38 -5.15 4.22
C PRO A 88 -7.69 -4.35 4.20
N VAL A 89 -7.74 -3.28 3.42
CA VAL A 89 -8.95 -2.47 3.29
C VAL A 89 -9.94 -3.21 2.39
N ASP A 90 -11.15 -3.42 2.88
CA ASP A 90 -12.17 -4.20 2.19
C ASP A 90 -12.83 -3.39 1.07
N GLU A 91 -13.44 -4.09 0.10
CA GLU A 91 -14.14 -3.45 -1.02
C GLU A 91 -15.33 -2.59 -0.56
N GLU A 92 -16.06 -3.05 0.47
CA GLU A 92 -17.17 -2.31 1.07
C GLU A 92 -16.71 -0.97 1.69
N GLU A 93 -15.50 -0.95 2.26
CA GLU A 93 -14.89 0.26 2.81
C GLU A 93 -14.55 1.25 1.69
N TRP A 94 -14.04 0.76 0.55
CA TRP A 94 -13.81 1.58 -0.64
C TRP A 94 -15.09 2.18 -1.21
N GLU A 95 -16.16 1.38 -1.35
CA GLU A 95 -17.46 1.88 -1.83
C GLU A 95 -18.06 2.93 -0.88
N THR A 96 -17.87 2.75 0.43
CA THR A 96 -18.32 3.70 1.44
C THR A 96 -17.52 4.99 1.37
N ALA A 97 -16.19 4.88 1.19
CA ALA A 97 -15.28 6.00 1.03
C ALA A 97 -15.58 6.81 -0.25
N GLU A 98 -15.91 6.13 -1.36
CA GLU A 98 -16.30 6.77 -2.61
C GLU A 98 -17.57 7.63 -2.45
N LYS A 99 -18.56 7.15 -1.69
CA LYS A 99 -19.77 7.91 -1.35
C LYS A 99 -19.50 9.12 -0.45
N THR A 100 -18.36 9.13 0.25
CA THR A 100 -17.95 10.25 1.12
C THR A 100 -17.14 11.32 0.38
N ILE A 101 -16.76 11.09 -0.89
CA ILE A 101 -16.10 12.11 -1.71
C ILE A 101 -17.03 13.34 -1.80
N PRO A 102 -16.52 14.56 -1.53
CA PRO A 102 -17.32 15.77 -1.60
C PRO A 102 -18.00 15.91 -2.95
N ARG A 103 -19.26 16.34 -2.96
CA ARG A 103 -19.94 16.63 -4.22
C ARG A 103 -19.27 17.80 -4.93
N GLN A 104 -19.14 17.66 -6.24
CA GLN A 104 -18.63 18.72 -7.09
C GLN A 104 -19.50 19.97 -7.00
N SER A 105 -18.88 21.10 -6.64
CA SER A 105 -19.55 22.39 -6.54
C SER A 105 -19.57 23.15 -7.87
N GLY A 106 -18.59 22.92 -8.76
CA GLY A 106 -18.54 23.54 -10.08
C GLY A 106 -17.36 23.06 -10.93
N ILE A 107 -17.43 23.30 -12.24
CA ILE A 107 -16.32 23.10 -13.19
C ILE A 107 -16.07 24.41 -13.94
N PHE A 108 -14.80 24.73 -14.12
CA PHE A 108 -14.34 25.93 -14.82
C PHE A 108 -13.23 25.56 -15.79
N SER A 109 -13.15 26.26 -16.91
CA SER A 109 -11.98 26.19 -17.78
C SER A 109 -11.02 27.31 -17.44
N ALA A 110 -9.76 26.98 -17.21
CA ALA A 110 -8.69 27.95 -17.01
C ALA A 110 -7.67 27.83 -18.12
N ARG A 111 -7.26 28.96 -18.67
CA ARG A 111 -6.21 29.02 -19.67
C ARG A 111 -4.87 29.27 -18.99
N ASN A 112 -3.91 28.38 -19.18
CA ASN A 112 -2.55 28.57 -18.68
C ASN A 112 -1.87 29.67 -19.53
N PRO A 113 -1.37 30.75 -18.92
CA PRO A 113 -0.77 31.86 -19.65
C PRO A 113 0.56 31.49 -20.33
N GLU A 114 1.30 30.52 -19.80
CA GLU A 114 2.60 30.11 -20.33
C GLU A 114 2.46 29.13 -21.50
N SER A 115 1.60 28.11 -21.34
CA SER A 115 1.42 27.08 -22.38
C SER A 115 0.32 27.42 -23.38
N GLY A 116 -0.55 28.39 -23.06
CA GLY A 116 -1.72 28.77 -23.85
C GLY A 116 -2.85 27.73 -23.88
N LYS A 117 -2.65 26.56 -23.24
CA LYS A 117 -3.62 25.46 -23.19
C LYS A 117 -4.74 25.77 -22.21
N SER A 118 -5.96 25.38 -22.58
CA SER A 118 -7.11 25.41 -21.69
C SER A 118 -7.21 24.09 -20.94
N GLU A 119 -7.21 24.16 -19.62
CA GLU A 119 -7.35 23.02 -18.72
C GLU A 119 -8.65 23.16 -17.92
N LEU A 120 -9.29 22.02 -17.66
CA LEU A 120 -10.47 21.98 -16.81
C LEU A 120 -10.07 21.88 -15.35
N LYS A 121 -10.75 22.65 -14.52
CA LYS A 121 -10.63 22.66 -13.07
C LYS A 121 -11.98 22.33 -12.48
N MET A 122 -12.00 21.54 -11.41
CA MET A 122 -13.20 21.32 -10.62
C MET A 122 -13.03 21.88 -9.21
N LEU A 123 -14.15 22.28 -8.63
CA LEU A 123 -14.23 22.72 -7.25
C LEU A 123 -14.86 21.62 -6.39
N LEU A 124 -14.08 21.07 -5.47
CA LEU A 124 -14.53 20.10 -4.46
C LEU A 124 -14.22 20.68 -3.08
N ASP A 125 -15.24 20.84 -2.25
CA ASP A 125 -15.13 21.43 -0.90
C ASP A 125 -14.27 22.72 -0.85
N LYS A 126 -14.60 23.69 -1.71
CA LYS A 126 -13.90 24.99 -1.86
C LYS A 126 -12.43 24.90 -2.29
N LYS A 127 -11.92 23.70 -2.61
CA LYS A 127 -10.58 23.49 -3.16
C LYS A 127 -10.65 23.22 -4.66
N ASN A 128 -9.69 23.78 -5.39
CA ASN A 128 -9.57 23.58 -6.82
C ASN A 128 -8.71 22.34 -7.08
N TYR A 129 -9.16 21.50 -8.00
CA TYR A 129 -8.45 20.32 -8.46
C TYR A 129 -8.38 20.28 -9.98
N PHE A 130 -7.31 19.69 -10.48
CA PHE A 130 -7.05 19.40 -11.89
C PHE A 130 -7.04 17.89 -12.14
N ALA A 131 -7.08 17.51 -13.42
CA ALA A 131 -6.78 16.14 -13.80
C ALA A 131 -5.31 15.81 -13.44
N GLY A 132 -5.10 14.67 -12.80
CA GLY A 132 -3.83 14.21 -12.26
C GLY A 132 -3.64 14.45 -10.76
N ASP A 133 -4.44 15.33 -10.15
CA ASP A 133 -4.35 15.62 -8.72
C ASP A 133 -4.81 14.44 -7.86
N LEU A 134 -4.31 14.42 -6.62
CA LEU A 134 -4.69 13.44 -5.60
C LEU A 134 -5.73 14.03 -4.65
N LEU A 135 -6.75 13.23 -4.38
CA LEU A 135 -7.81 13.52 -3.43
C LEU A 135 -7.65 12.60 -2.22
N TYR A 136 -7.68 13.20 -1.04
CA TYR A 136 -7.53 12.52 0.24
C TYR A 136 -8.85 12.59 0.98
N VAL A 137 -9.40 11.44 1.37
CA VAL A 137 -10.58 11.36 2.25
C VAL A 137 -10.26 10.39 3.35
N THR A 138 -10.52 10.82 4.58
CA THR A 138 -10.41 9.97 5.75
C THR A 138 -11.80 9.50 6.16
N ASN A 139 -11.99 8.20 6.24
CA ASN A 139 -13.23 7.59 6.75
C ASN A 139 -12.88 6.44 7.70
N ASN A 140 -13.51 6.38 8.87
CA ASN A 140 -13.31 5.33 9.87
C ASN A 140 -11.84 5.04 10.24
N ALA A 141 -11.03 6.09 10.40
CA ALA A 141 -9.58 5.98 10.65
C ALA A 141 -8.79 5.30 9.52
N ILE A 142 -9.32 5.32 8.30
CA ILE A 142 -8.64 4.91 7.08
C ILE A 142 -8.50 6.14 6.18
N GLU A 143 -7.28 6.43 5.74
CA GLU A 143 -7.00 7.43 4.74
C GLU A 143 -7.04 6.78 3.36
N PHE A 144 -7.94 7.27 2.51
CA PHE A 144 -8.09 6.84 1.14
C PHE A 144 -7.54 7.92 0.22
N VAL A 145 -6.76 7.48 -0.76
CA VAL A 145 -6.15 8.31 -1.79
C VAL A 145 -6.72 7.92 -3.14
N TRP A 146 -7.32 8.88 -3.82
CA TRP A 146 -7.76 8.76 -5.20
C TRP A 146 -6.98 9.68 -6.10
N ARG A 147 -6.79 9.28 -7.35
CA ARG A 147 -6.29 10.15 -8.41
C ARG A 147 -7.45 10.57 -9.28
N ILE A 148 -7.47 11.84 -9.65
CA ILE A 148 -8.43 12.38 -10.61
C ILE A 148 -7.91 12.09 -12.01
N ASP A 149 -8.59 11.24 -12.76
CA ASP A 149 -8.12 10.83 -14.09
C ASP A 149 -8.61 11.81 -15.17
N SER A 150 -9.87 12.23 -15.08
CA SER A 150 -10.47 13.18 -16.01
C SER A 150 -11.55 14.03 -15.34
N ILE A 151 -11.75 15.23 -15.90
CA ILE A 151 -12.81 16.16 -15.51
C ILE A 151 -13.59 16.48 -16.78
N GLU A 152 -14.93 16.35 -16.74
CA GLU A 152 -15.83 16.49 -17.88
C GLU A 152 -17.04 17.35 -17.48
N PHE A 153 -17.56 18.17 -18.40
CA PHE A 153 -18.80 18.94 -18.13
C PHE A 153 -20.06 18.06 -18.14
N SER A 154 -19.99 16.85 -18.70
CA SER A 154 -21.07 15.87 -18.73
C SER A 154 -21.03 14.96 -17.50
N PRO A 155 -22.18 14.50 -16.98
CA PRO A 155 -22.21 13.51 -15.92
C PRO A 155 -21.75 12.12 -16.44
N PRO A 156 -20.95 11.35 -15.67
CA PRO A 156 -20.30 11.73 -14.41
C PRO A 156 -19.21 12.79 -14.65
N SER A 157 -19.24 13.85 -13.84
CA SER A 157 -18.50 15.10 -14.10
C SER A 157 -16.99 15.00 -13.84
N PHE A 158 -16.55 13.92 -13.22
CA PHE A 158 -15.15 13.55 -13.11
C PHE A 158 -15.04 12.04 -12.90
N LYS A 159 -13.86 11.49 -13.21
CA LYS A 159 -13.50 10.09 -12.96
C LYS A 159 -12.32 10.03 -12.03
N THR A 160 -12.34 9.04 -11.15
CA THR A 160 -11.27 8.82 -10.17
C THR A 160 -10.82 7.37 -10.17
N SER A 161 -9.53 7.17 -10.00
CA SER A 161 -8.92 5.85 -9.79
C SER A 161 -8.45 5.71 -8.35
N ARG A 162 -8.60 4.49 -7.81
CA ARG A 162 -8.11 4.13 -6.48
C ARG A 162 -6.59 4.04 -6.52
N VAL A 163 -5.89 4.70 -5.59
CA VAL A 163 -4.43 4.71 -5.54
C VAL A 163 -3.92 3.94 -4.34
N ARG A 164 -4.37 4.33 -3.14
CA ARG A 164 -3.91 3.76 -1.87
C ARG A 164 -5.00 3.91 -0.82
N ALA A 165 -5.06 2.96 0.10
CA ALA A 165 -5.76 3.14 1.36
C ALA A 165 -4.84 2.69 2.50
N GLU A 166 -4.81 3.43 3.59
CA GLU A 166 -3.95 3.18 4.75
C GLU A 166 -4.75 3.38 6.04
N ARG A 167 -4.70 2.40 6.95
CA ARG A 167 -5.31 2.53 8.27
C ARG A 167 -4.41 3.43 9.13
N VAL A 168 -4.91 4.61 9.48
CA VAL A 168 -4.15 5.56 10.29
C VAL A 168 -4.43 5.28 11.77
N PRO A 169 -3.41 5.02 12.60
CA PRO A 169 -3.62 4.79 14.03
C PRO A 169 -4.24 6.04 14.65
N LYS A 170 -5.34 5.85 15.38
CA LYS A 170 -6.03 6.94 16.07
C LYS A 170 -5.15 7.40 17.23
N THR A 171 -4.29 8.39 17.01
CA THR A 171 -3.62 9.11 18.10
C THR A 171 -4.68 9.80 18.94
N ARG A 172 -4.86 9.31 20.17
CA ARG A 172 -5.79 9.82 21.19
C ARG A 172 -5.11 10.86 22.07
#